data_AF-C3Z085-F1
#
_entry.id   AF-C3Z085-F1
#
_cell.length_a   1.000
_cell.length_b   1.000
_cell.length_c   1.000
_cell.angle_alpha   90.00
_cell.angle_beta   90.00
_cell.angle_gamma   90.00
#
_symmetry.space_group_name_H-M   'P 1'
#
loop_
_entity.id
_entity.type
_entity.pdbx_description
1 polymer ?
#
loop_
_entity_poly.entity_id
_entity_poly.type
_entity_poly.pdbx_seq_one_letter_code
_entity_poly.pdbx_strand_id
1 'polypeptide(L)'
;YSSGACIKDCYSSGACITDCYSSGTCIKARYSSGACIKDRYSSGACIKDRYSSGACIKARYGSGACIKDRYSSGACITDRYSSGACIKDCYSSGACITDCYSSGACIKARYSSGACIKDCYSSGACIKDCYSSGACIKARYSSGACIKDSYSSGACIKDCHSSGACIKDRYGSGACIIGSYSSGACIKDCYSS
;
A
#
# COMPACT_ATOMS: atom_id res chain seq x y z
N TYR A 1 -23.65 -8.05 2.93
CA TYR A 1 -24.13 -8.28 1.55
C TYR A 1 -23.60 -9.61 1.02
N SER A 2 -24.45 -10.40 0.36
CA SER A 2 -24.08 -11.70 -0.22
C SER A 2 -23.88 -11.56 -1.74
N SER A 3 -22.70 -11.99 -2.20
CA SER A 3 -22.23 -12.21 -3.59
C SER A 3 -22.69 -11.28 -4.72
N GLY A 4 -21.75 -10.61 -5.39
CA GLY A 4 -21.94 -10.11 -6.76
C GLY A 4 -22.41 -8.66 -6.90
N ALA A 5 -22.02 -7.76 -5.99
CA ALA A 5 -22.44 -6.36 -6.05
C ALA A 5 -21.48 -5.47 -6.86
N CYS A 6 -22.03 -4.71 -7.81
CA CYS A 6 -21.35 -3.59 -8.46
C CYS A 6 -21.88 -2.28 -7.89
N ILE A 7 -21.06 -1.55 -7.14
CA ILE A 7 -21.44 -0.34 -6.42
C ILE A 7 -20.71 0.85 -7.01
N LYS A 8 -21.44 1.94 -7.20
CA LYS A 8 -20.88 3.20 -7.71
C LYS A 8 -21.41 4.35 -6.88
N ASP A 9 -20.50 4.94 -6.12
CA ASP A 9 -20.83 6.01 -5.19
C ASP A 9 -20.11 7.30 -5.54
N CYS A 10 -20.75 8.43 -5.23
CA CYS A 10 -20.15 9.74 -5.36
C CYS A 10 -20.59 10.62 -4.19
N TYR A 11 -19.65 10.91 -3.30
CA TYR A 11 -19.88 11.75 -2.14
C TYR A 11 -19.16 13.08 -2.32
N SER A 12 -19.92 14.17 -2.21
CA SER A 12 -19.40 15.53 -2.30
C SER A 12 -18.85 16.04 -0.97
N SER A 13 -19.30 15.47 0.16
CA SER A 13 -18.85 15.83 1.51
C SER A 13 -19.02 14.66 2.48
N GLY A 14 -18.04 14.45 3.35
CA GLY A 14 -18.11 13.68 4.60
C GLY A 14 -18.88 12.37 4.51
N ALA A 15 -18.21 11.27 4.20
CA ALA A 15 -18.84 9.93 4.18
C ALA A 15 -18.27 9.04 5.28
N CYS A 16 -19.14 8.43 6.07
CA CYS A 16 -18.80 7.34 7.00
C CYS A 16 -19.45 6.06 6.50
N ILE A 17 -18.64 5.13 5.99
CA ILE A 17 -19.11 3.90 5.33
C ILE A 17 -18.59 2.70 6.09
N THR A 18 -19.44 1.70 6.24
CA THR A 18 -19.06 0.41 6.83
C THR A 18 -19.69 -0.70 6.02
N ASP A 19 -18.85 -1.40 5.27
CA ASP A 19 -19.31 -2.47 4.41
C ASP A 19 -18.79 -3.85 4.84
N CYS A 20 -19.61 -4.86 4.56
CA CYS A 20 -19.27 -6.25 4.80
C CYS A 20 -19.79 -7.13 3.67
N TYR A 21 -18.87 -7.72 2.91
CA TYR A 21 -19.17 -8.56 1.76
C TYR A 21 -18.53 -9.94 1.90
N SER A 22 -19.33 -10.97 1.63
CA SER A 22 -18.87 -12.35 1.72
C SER A 22 -18.16 -12.80 0.43
N SER A 23 -18.52 -12.25 -0.73
CA SER A 23 -17.87 -12.59 -2.00
C SER A 23 -18.14 -11.57 -3.11
N GLY A 24 -17.19 -11.44 -4.04
CA GLY A 24 -17.40 -10.92 -5.40
C GLY A 24 -17.99 -9.52 -5.45
N THR A 25 -17.18 -8.50 -5.17
CA THR A 25 -17.61 -7.10 -5.21
C THR A 25 -16.75 -6.24 -6.09
N CYS A 26 -17.40 -5.33 -6.82
CA CYS A 26 -16.77 -4.31 -7.62
C CYS A 26 -17.24 -2.94 -7.13
N ILE A 27 -16.34 -2.13 -6.58
CA ILE A 27 -16.68 -0.81 -6.05
C ILE A 27 -15.93 0.25 -6.84
N LYS A 28 -16.66 1.32 -7.18
CA LYS A 28 -16.08 2.51 -7.77
C LYS A 28 -16.64 3.73 -7.07
N ALA A 29 -15.89 4.29 -6.13
CA ALA A 29 -16.32 5.47 -5.41
C ALA A 29 -15.50 6.72 -5.75
N ARG A 30 -16.11 7.88 -5.50
CA ARG A 30 -15.44 9.19 -5.53
C ARG A 30 -15.83 9.98 -4.30
N TYR A 31 -14.83 10.48 -3.60
CA TYR A 31 -14.98 11.29 -2.40
C TYR A 31 -14.28 12.63 -2.61
N SER A 32 -15.04 13.71 -2.54
CA SER A 32 -14.49 15.06 -2.73
C SER A 32 -13.86 15.61 -1.44
N SER A 33 -14.44 15.29 -0.28
CA SER A 33 -13.86 15.66 1.01
C SER A 33 -14.27 14.71 2.13
N GLY A 34 -13.30 14.19 2.87
CA GLY A 34 -13.48 13.43 4.11
C GLY A 34 -14.22 12.11 3.90
N ALA A 35 -13.49 10.99 3.91
CA ALA A 35 -14.07 9.65 3.93
C ALA A 35 -13.50 8.83 5.10
N CYS A 36 -14.38 8.22 5.88
CA CYS A 36 -14.05 7.26 6.93
C CYS A 36 -14.68 5.92 6.54
N ILE A 37 -13.86 4.97 6.11
CA ILE A 37 -14.31 3.70 5.53
C ILE A 37 -13.81 2.54 6.38
N LYS A 38 -14.71 1.60 6.68
CA LYS A 38 -14.38 0.38 7.41
C LYS A 38 -14.98 -0.83 6.73
N ASP A 39 -14.14 -1.59 6.05
CA ASP A 39 -14.61 -2.66 5.19
C ASP A 39 -14.10 -4.04 5.59
N ARG A 40 -14.94 -5.04 5.30
CA ARG A 40 -14.57 -6.45 5.40
C ARG A 40 -15.02 -7.21 4.16
N TYR A 41 -14.07 -7.78 3.45
CA TYR A 41 -14.30 -8.62 2.28
C TYR A 41 -13.74 -10.02 2.55
N SER A 42 -14.58 -11.04 2.49
CA SER A 42 -14.11 -12.41 2.70
C SER A 42 -13.42 -12.97 1.46
N SER A 43 -13.93 -12.68 0.25
CA SER A 43 -13.32 -13.10 -1.01
C SER A 43 -13.66 -12.18 -2.18
N GLY A 44 -12.71 -11.93 -3.08
CA GLY A 44 -12.93 -11.27 -4.36
C GLY A 44 -13.44 -9.83 -4.25
N ALA A 45 -12.53 -8.87 -4.06
CA ALA A 45 -12.83 -7.44 -4.06
C ALA A 45 -12.06 -6.71 -5.18
N CYS A 46 -12.77 -5.93 -5.99
CA CYS A 46 -12.21 -5.06 -7.03
C CYS A 46 -12.61 -3.62 -6.74
N ILE A 47 -11.71 -2.82 -6.18
CA ILE A 47 -11.99 -1.46 -5.68
C ILE A 47 -11.24 -0.44 -6.52
N LYS A 48 -11.93 0.65 -6.86
CA LYS A 48 -11.34 1.78 -7.58
C LYS A 48 -11.86 3.10 -7.06
N ASP A 49 -11.09 3.71 -6.18
CA ASP A 49 -11.53 4.93 -5.52
C ASP A 49 -10.71 6.15 -5.88
N ARG A 50 -11.32 7.30 -5.68
CA ARG A 50 -10.65 8.61 -5.77
C ARG A 50 -11.05 9.47 -4.60
N TYR A 51 -10.05 9.96 -3.89
CA TYR A 51 -10.18 10.83 -2.74
C TYR A 51 -9.48 12.16 -3.06
N SER A 52 -10.23 13.25 -3.07
CA SER A 52 -9.66 14.57 -3.28
C SER A 52 -9.07 15.15 -1.99
N SER A 53 -9.67 14.90 -0.84
CA SER A 53 -9.11 15.32 0.46
C SER A 53 -9.56 14.41 1.59
N GLY A 54 -8.62 13.98 2.44
CA GLY A 54 -8.87 13.28 3.70
C GLY A 54 -9.54 11.91 3.53
N ALA A 55 -8.78 10.83 3.63
CA ALA A 55 -9.30 9.47 3.73
C ALA A 55 -8.75 8.76 4.97
N CYS A 56 -9.62 8.13 5.74
CA CYS A 56 -9.30 7.22 6.83
C CYS A 56 -9.92 5.87 6.52
N ILE A 57 -9.10 4.89 6.14
CA ILE A 57 -9.56 3.59 5.66
C ILE A 57 -9.03 2.49 6.54
N LYS A 58 -9.92 1.56 6.91
CA LYS A 58 -9.57 0.34 7.60
C LYS A 58 -10.24 -0.85 6.92
N ALA A 59 -9.49 -1.60 6.12
CA ALA A 59 -10.04 -2.74 5.42
C ALA A 59 -9.43 -4.08 5.87
N ARG A 60 -10.21 -5.15 5.69
CA ARG A 60 -9.75 -6.53 5.83
C ARG A 60 -10.22 -7.35 4.65
N TYR A 61 -9.28 -8.02 3.99
CA TYR A 61 -9.51 -8.89 2.86
C TYR A 61 -9.08 -10.32 3.19
N GLY A 62 -10.01 -11.27 3.05
CA GLY A 62 -9.73 -12.70 3.23
C GLY A 62 -8.97 -13.28 2.04
N SER A 63 -9.46 -13.09 0.83
CA SER A 63 -8.76 -13.55 -0.38
C SER A 63 -9.06 -12.69 -1.61
N GLY A 64 -8.04 -12.45 -2.44
CA GLY A 64 -8.20 -11.87 -3.78
C GLY A 64 -8.73 -10.45 -3.76
N ALA A 65 -7.84 -9.48 -3.51
CA ALA A 65 -8.14 -8.06 -3.60
C ALA A 65 -7.39 -7.41 -4.77
N CYS A 66 -8.09 -6.62 -5.57
CA CYS A 66 -7.53 -5.77 -6.63
C CYS A 66 -7.95 -4.33 -6.38
N ILE A 67 -7.02 -3.48 -5.97
CA ILE A 67 -7.31 -2.12 -5.49
C ILE A 67 -6.55 -1.11 -6.34
N LYS A 68 -7.24 -0.03 -6.69
CA LYS A 68 -6.64 1.07 -7.43
C LYS A 68 -7.15 2.41 -6.94
N ASP A 69 -6.35 3.05 -6.10
CA ASP A 69 -6.77 4.29 -5.48
C ASP A 69 -5.93 5.49 -5.89
N ARG A 70 -6.54 6.66 -5.73
CA ARG A 70 -5.87 7.94 -5.88
C ARG A 70 -6.26 8.87 -4.75
N TYR A 71 -5.26 9.40 -4.07
CA TYR A 71 -5.40 10.32 -2.96
C TYR A 71 -4.68 11.62 -3.31
N SER A 72 -5.42 12.73 -3.35
CA SER A 72 -4.82 14.03 -3.67
C SER A 72 -4.22 14.71 -2.43
N SER A 73 -4.83 14.52 -1.24
CA SER A 73 -4.31 15.04 0.01
C SER A 73 -4.80 14.23 1.20
N GLY A 74 -3.88 13.78 2.05
CA GLY A 74 -4.15 13.17 3.35
C GLY A 74 -4.83 11.80 3.27
N ALA A 75 -4.06 10.74 3.48
CA ALA A 75 -4.59 9.38 3.61
C ALA A 75 -4.01 8.68 4.85
N CYS A 76 -4.88 8.08 5.65
CA CYS A 76 -4.54 7.19 6.76
C CYS A 76 -5.17 5.83 6.48
N ILE A 77 -4.36 4.82 6.17
CA ILE A 77 -4.84 3.52 5.70
C ILE A 77 -4.30 2.42 6.60
N THR A 78 -5.15 1.46 6.94
CA THR A 78 -4.76 0.26 7.67
C THR A 78 -5.43 -0.96 7.08
N ASP A 79 -4.67 -1.75 6.34
CA ASP A 79 -5.21 -2.91 5.65
C ASP A 79 -4.60 -4.23 6.11
N ARG A 80 -5.41 -5.28 6.00
CA ARG A 80 -4.98 -6.65 6.25
C ARG A 80 -5.46 -7.57 5.14
N TYR A 81 -4.52 -8.31 4.56
CA TYR A 81 -4.76 -9.25 3.47
C TYR A 81 -4.28 -10.64 3.88
N SER A 82 -5.19 -11.62 3.90
CA SER A 82 -4.78 -12.99 4.20
C SER A 82 -4.18 -13.70 2.98
N SER A 83 -4.65 -13.42 1.76
CA SER A 83 -4.10 -14.03 0.55
C SER A 83 -4.40 -13.21 -0.71
N GLY A 84 -3.38 -12.96 -1.53
CA GLY A 84 -3.52 -12.44 -2.89
C GLY A 84 -4.04 -11.00 -2.94
N ALA A 85 -3.12 -10.04 -2.98
CA ALA A 85 -3.42 -8.63 -3.17
C ALA A 85 -2.68 -8.05 -4.39
N CYS A 86 -3.39 -7.28 -5.21
CA CYS A 86 -2.83 -6.49 -6.30
C CYS A 86 -3.25 -5.02 -6.09
N ILE A 87 -2.31 -4.16 -5.76
CA ILE A 87 -2.59 -2.79 -5.31
C ILE A 87 -1.84 -1.78 -6.18
N LYS A 88 -2.56 -0.73 -6.59
CA LYS A 88 -1.97 0.37 -7.34
C LYS A 88 -2.46 1.71 -6.84
N ASP A 89 -1.60 2.38 -6.10
CA ASP A 89 -1.96 3.63 -5.47
C ASP A 89 -1.14 4.81 -5.98
N CYS A 90 -1.72 6.00 -5.86
CA CYS A 90 -1.05 7.26 -6.11
C CYS A 90 -1.46 8.27 -5.03
N TYR A 91 -0.47 8.77 -4.30
CA TYR A 91 -0.62 9.76 -3.25
C TYR A 91 0.11 11.04 -3.67
N SER A 92 -0.61 12.16 -3.72
CA SER A 92 -0.01 13.46 -4.02
C SER A 92 0.59 14.11 -2.78
N SER A 93 -0.05 14.03 -1.62
CA SER A 93 0.47 14.63 -0.38
C SER A 93 -0.02 13.88 0.85
N GLY A 94 0.91 13.49 1.73
CA GLY A 94 0.64 12.97 3.07
C GLY A 94 -0.07 11.62 3.06
N ALA A 95 0.71 10.54 3.24
CA ALA A 95 0.20 9.19 3.41
C ALA A 95 0.76 8.53 4.66
N CYS A 96 -0.12 7.96 5.49
CA CYS A 96 0.21 7.12 6.64
C CYS A 96 -0.42 5.75 6.41
N ILE A 97 0.40 4.73 6.13
CA ILE A 97 -0.06 3.41 5.70
C ILE A 97 0.47 2.35 6.65
N THR A 98 -0.37 1.38 6.99
CA THR A 98 0.01 0.20 7.75
C THR A 98 -0.64 -1.03 7.16
N ASP A 99 0.15 -1.85 6.50
CA ASP A 99 -0.36 -3.03 5.83
C ASP A 99 0.24 -4.33 6.38
N CYS A 100 -0.59 -5.38 6.39
CA CYS A 100 -0.14 -6.73 6.71
C CYS A 100 -0.63 -7.71 5.64
N TYR A 101 0.30 -8.45 5.05
CA TYR A 101 0.04 -9.45 4.03
C TYR A 101 0.56 -10.81 4.50
N SER A 102 -0.34 -11.80 4.59
CA SER A 102 0.06 -13.16 4.94
C SER A 102 0.62 -13.94 3.75
N SER A 103 0.12 -13.72 2.53
CA SER A 103 0.61 -14.40 1.33
C SER A 103 0.29 -13.63 0.07
N GLY A 104 1.29 -13.43 -0.78
CA GLY A 104 1.12 -12.94 -2.16
C GLY A 104 0.64 -11.50 -2.25
N ALA A 105 1.57 -10.57 -2.41
CA ALA A 105 1.28 -9.16 -2.66
C ALA A 105 2.01 -8.66 -3.91
N CYS A 106 1.30 -7.93 -4.78
CA CYS A 106 1.86 -7.18 -5.89
C CYS A 106 1.45 -5.71 -5.75
N ILE A 107 2.41 -4.85 -5.44
CA ILE A 107 2.15 -3.46 -5.06
C ILE A 107 2.91 -2.52 -5.97
N LYS A 108 2.22 -1.48 -6.41
CA LYS A 108 2.82 -0.36 -7.12
C LYS A 108 2.29 0.95 -6.57
N ALA A 109 3.08 1.64 -5.75
CA ALA A 109 2.70 2.93 -5.22
C ALA A 109 3.55 4.08 -5.78
N ARG A 110 2.99 5.29 -5.73
CA ARG A 110 3.70 6.53 -6.04
C ARG A 110 3.31 7.58 -5.01
N TYR A 111 4.32 8.21 -4.43
CA TYR A 111 4.17 9.24 -3.40
C TYR A 111 4.91 10.50 -3.84
N SER A 112 4.18 11.60 -3.97
CA SER A 112 4.80 12.87 -4.39
C SER A 112 5.39 13.65 -3.21
N SER A 113 4.75 13.58 -2.03
CA SER A 113 5.27 14.23 -0.82
C SER A 113 4.77 13.54 0.44
N GLY A 114 5.68 13.19 1.35
CA GLY A 114 5.39 12.74 2.71
C GLY A 114 4.69 11.38 2.77
N ALA A 115 5.45 10.32 3.02
CA ALA A 115 4.93 8.98 3.25
C ALA A 115 5.50 8.36 4.53
N CYS A 116 4.64 7.82 5.38
CA CYS A 116 4.98 7.04 6.57
C CYS A 116 4.36 5.65 6.42
N ILE A 117 5.18 4.63 6.19
CA ILE A 117 4.72 3.29 5.80
C ILE A 117 5.25 2.24 6.77
N LYS A 118 4.38 1.33 7.17
CA LYS A 118 4.71 0.17 8.00
C LYS A 118 4.11 -1.09 7.40
N ASP A 119 4.95 -1.93 6.82
CA ASP A 119 4.48 -3.12 6.15
C ASP A 119 5.06 -4.40 6.74
N CYS A 120 4.24 -5.45 6.75
CA CYS A 120 4.65 -6.79 7.12
C CYS A 120 4.16 -7.80 6.08
N TYR A 121 5.09 -8.54 5.48
CA TYR A 121 4.84 -9.58 4.50
C TYR A 121 5.36 -10.91 5.00
N SER A 122 4.50 -11.91 5.14
CA SER A 122 4.91 -13.26 5.55
C SER A 122 5.45 -14.10 4.39
N SER A 123 4.91 -13.95 3.18
CA SER A 123 5.37 -14.71 2.01
C SER A 123 5.02 -14.01 0.71
N GLY A 124 6.00 -13.88 -0.20
CA GLY A 124 5.78 -13.48 -1.58
C GLY A 124 5.32 -12.03 -1.73
N ALA A 125 6.26 -11.11 -1.90
CA ALA A 125 5.99 -9.70 -2.17
C ALA A 125 6.72 -9.24 -3.45
N CYS A 126 5.99 -8.57 -4.34
CA CYS A 126 6.52 -7.89 -5.52
C CYS A 126 6.15 -6.41 -5.41
N ILE A 127 7.11 -5.54 -5.10
CA ILE A 127 6.88 -4.14 -4.77
C ILE A 127 7.64 -3.24 -5.73
N LYS A 128 6.97 -2.18 -6.16
CA LYS A 128 7.59 -1.12 -6.95
C LYS A 128 7.06 0.24 -6.53
N ASP A 129 7.86 0.94 -5.74
CA ASP A 129 7.47 2.25 -5.24
C ASP A 129 8.36 3.37 -5.76
N CYS A 130 7.78 4.57 -5.83
CA CYS A 130 8.50 5.78 -6.16
C CYS A 130 8.09 6.90 -5.21
N TYR A 131 9.09 7.52 -4.58
CA TYR A 131 8.96 8.58 -3.61
C TYR A 131 9.70 9.82 -4.10
N SER A 132 9.00 10.94 -4.28
CA SER A 132 9.62 12.20 -4.70
C SER A 132 10.22 12.96 -3.52
N SER A 133 9.56 13.00 -2.36
CA SER A 133 10.06 13.72 -1.19
C SER A 133 9.53 13.12 0.10
N GLY A 134 10.40 12.85 1.06
CA GLY A 134 10.04 12.51 2.44
C GLY A 134 9.37 11.14 2.55
N ALA A 135 10.16 10.10 2.82
CA ALA A 135 9.68 8.76 3.09
C ALA A 135 10.25 8.23 4.42
N CYS A 136 9.38 7.74 5.30
CA CYS A 136 9.75 6.99 6.49
C CYS A 136 9.14 5.60 6.39
N ILE A 137 9.96 4.58 6.15
CA ILE A 137 9.49 3.23 5.83
C ILE A 137 10.05 2.24 6.85
N LYS A 138 9.19 1.35 7.31
CA LYS A 138 9.58 0.18 8.08
C LYS A 138 8.92 -1.05 7.46
N ALA A 139 9.69 -1.89 6.79
CA ALA A 139 9.18 -3.11 6.20
C ALA A 139 9.81 -4.38 6.80
N ARG A 140 9.01 -5.44 6.88
CA ARG A 140 9.46 -6.77 7.27
C ARG A 140 8.97 -7.80 6.27
N TYR A 141 9.89 -8.64 5.82
CA TYR A 141 9.63 -9.72 4.87
C TYR A 141 10.18 -11.03 5.43
N SER A 142 9.30 -12.01 5.65
CA SER A 142 9.75 -13.32 6.14
C SER A 142 10.27 -14.22 5.02
N SER A 143 9.70 -14.17 3.81
CA SER A 143 10.15 -15.00 2.68
C SER A 143 9.75 -14.41 1.34
N GLY A 144 10.68 -14.37 0.38
CA GLY A 144 10.40 -14.08 -1.03
C GLY A 144 9.95 -12.65 -1.26
N ALA A 145 10.90 -11.73 -1.50
CA ALA A 145 10.61 -10.34 -1.82
C ALA A 145 11.37 -9.89 -3.08
N CYS A 146 10.66 -9.28 -4.02
CA CYS A 146 11.21 -8.59 -5.19
C CYS A 146 10.84 -7.11 -5.08
N ILE A 147 11.79 -6.26 -4.74
CA ILE A 147 11.56 -4.85 -4.43
C ILE A 147 12.33 -3.98 -5.42
N LYS A 148 11.67 -2.94 -5.90
CA LYS A 148 12.31 -1.90 -6.70
C LYS A 148 11.79 -0.53 -6.31
N ASP A 149 12.57 0.16 -5.49
CA ASP A 149 12.18 1.47 -5.02
C ASP A 149 13.06 2.58 -5.58
N SER A 150 12.51 3.79 -5.57
CA SER A 150 13.22 4.98 -6.01
C SER A 150 12.81 6.17 -5.16
N TYR A 151 13.79 6.78 -4.52
CA TYR A 151 13.66 7.88 -3.58
C TYR A 151 14.42 9.08 -4.13
N SER A 152 13.75 10.21 -4.33
CA SER A 152 14.43 11.40 -4.89
C SER A 152 15.03 12.29 -3.79
N SER A 153 14.35 12.45 -2.66
CA SER A 153 14.89 13.17 -1.49
C SER A 153 14.29 12.70 -0.17
N GLY A 154 15.10 12.68 0.89
CA GLY A 154 14.68 12.49 2.27
C GLY A 154 14.04 11.12 2.53
N ALA A 155 14.85 10.09 2.73
CA ALA A 155 14.38 8.73 3.00
C ALA A 155 14.97 8.18 4.30
N CYS A 156 14.12 7.69 5.20
CA CYS A 156 14.51 6.95 6.40
C CYS A 156 13.90 5.56 6.32
N ILE A 157 14.71 4.54 6.07
CA ILE A 157 14.25 3.19 5.74
C ILE A 157 14.81 2.19 6.75
N LYS A 158 13.94 1.32 7.25
CA LYS A 158 14.31 0.19 8.09
C LYS A 158 13.67 -1.10 7.58
N ASP A 159 14.49 -1.94 6.95
CA ASP A 159 14.01 -3.15 6.30
C ASP A 159 14.65 -4.40 6.89
N CYS A 160 13.85 -5.45 7.05
CA CYS A 160 14.29 -6.73 7.57
C CYS A 160 13.76 -7.86 6.70
N HIS A 161 14.68 -8.69 6.19
CA HIS A 161 14.39 -9.82 5.31
C HIS A 161 15.00 -11.09 5.87
N SER A 162 14.16 -12.11 6.09
CA SER A 162 14.64 -13.40 6.59
C SER A 162 15.15 -14.31 5.47
N SER A 163 14.46 -14.41 4.34
CA SER A 163 14.92 -15.23 3.21
C SER A 163 14.46 -14.74 1.84
N GLY A 164 15.33 -14.90 0.84
CA GLY A 164 15.00 -14.75 -0.58
C GLY A 164 14.55 -13.33 -0.95
N ALA A 165 15.50 -12.41 -1.07
CA ALA A 165 15.22 -11.02 -1.42
C ALA A 165 15.98 -10.57 -2.66
N CYS A 166 15.31 -9.93 -3.61
CA CYS A 166 15.91 -9.25 -4.76
C CYS A 166 15.52 -7.78 -4.66
N ILE A 167 16.45 -6.93 -4.23
CA ILE A 167 16.19 -5.52 -3.93
C ILE A 167 17.01 -4.65 -4.88
N LYS A 168 16.34 -3.66 -5.48
CA LYS A 168 17.00 -2.67 -6.32
C LYS A 168 16.47 -1.28 -6.00
N ASP A 169 17.25 -0.55 -5.21
CA ASP A 169 16.85 0.78 -4.77
C ASP A 169 17.71 1.86 -5.40
N ARG A 170 17.07 3.01 -5.59
CA ARG A 170 17.75 4.23 -6.02
C ARG A 170 17.47 5.33 -5.02
N TYR A 171 18.52 6.00 -4.58
CA TYR A 171 18.48 7.07 -3.61
C TYR A 171 19.06 8.34 -4.24
N GLY A 172 18.32 9.43 -4.15
CA GLY A 172 18.84 10.79 -4.30
C GLY A 172 19.46 11.25 -2.99
N SER A 173 19.16 12.49 -2.59
CA SER A 173 19.77 13.12 -1.42
C SER A 173 19.07 12.77 -0.09
N GLY A 174 19.84 12.71 0.99
CA GLY A 174 19.30 12.60 2.36
C GLY A 174 18.66 11.24 2.69
N ALA A 175 19.28 10.14 2.28
CA ALA A 175 18.84 8.79 2.64
C ALA A 175 19.60 8.24 3.87
N CYS A 176 18.86 7.65 4.80
CA CYS A 176 19.36 6.88 5.94
C CYS A 176 18.69 5.50 5.92
N ILE A 177 19.48 4.44 5.72
CA ILE A 177 18.97 3.09 5.49
C ILE A 177 19.58 2.14 6.49
N ILE A 178 18.74 1.31 7.10
CA ILE A 178 19.14 0.23 7.98
C ILE A 178 18.47 -1.05 7.46
N GLY A 179 19.27 -1.90 6.82
CA GLY A 179 18.84 -3.21 6.35
C GLY A 179 19.35 -4.34 7.23
N SER A 180 18.56 -5.41 7.38
CA SER A 180 19.00 -6.67 7.99
C SER A 180 18.55 -7.84 7.12
N TYR A 181 19.51 -8.62 6.63
CA TYR A 181 19.26 -9.68 5.65
C TYR A 181 19.93 -10.97 6.13
N SER A 182 19.15 -12.04 6.30
CA SER A 182 19.69 -13.30 6.81
C SER A 182 20.19 -14.23 5.70
N SER A 183 19.40 -14.51 4.64
CA SER A 183 19.78 -15.49 3.61
C SER A 183 19.21 -15.19 2.21
N GLY A 184 20.00 -15.47 1.16
CA GLY A 184 19.53 -15.42 -0.23
C GLY A 184 19.11 -14.02 -0.72
N ALA A 185 19.81 -12.97 -0.25
CA ALA A 185 19.54 -11.60 -0.63
C ALA A 185 20.50 -11.12 -1.73
N CYS A 186 19.95 -10.58 -2.82
CA CYS A 186 20.63 -9.86 -3.88
C CYS A 186 20.21 -8.39 -3.82
N ILE A 187 21.10 -7.52 -3.35
CA ILE A 187 20.79 -6.09 -3.10
C ILE A 187 21.62 -5.23 -4.04
N LYS A 188 20.98 -4.26 -4.67
CA LYS A 188 21.64 -3.24 -5.49
C LYS A 188 21.10 -1.86 -5.18
N ASP A 189 21.89 -1.09 -4.44
CA ASP A 189 21.60 0.30 -4.15
C ASP A 189 22.38 1.22 -5.11
N CYS A 190 21.73 2.26 -5.59
CA CYS A 190 22.36 3.30 -6.39
C CYS A 190 22.09 4.65 -5.74
N TYR A 191 23.16 5.33 -5.34
CA TYR A 191 23.09 6.69 -4.79
C TYR A 191 23.48 7.68 -5.89
N SER A 192 22.60 8.63 -6.16
CA SER A 192 22.87 9.79 -7.02
C SER A 192 23.03 11.02 -6.14
N SER A 193 24.22 11.60 -6.19
CA SER A 193 24.57 12.90 -5.62
C SER A 193 23.96 14.06 -6.41
#